data_AF-A0A538NY64-F1
#
_entry.id   AF-A0A538NY64-F1
#
_cell.length_a   1.000
_cell.length_b   1.000
_cell.length_c   1.000
_cell.angle_alpha   90.00
_cell.angle_beta   90.00
_cell.angle_gamma   90.00
#
_symmetry.space_group_name_H-M   'P 1'
#
loop_
_entity.id
_entity.type
_entity.pdbx_description
1 polymer ?
#
loop_
_entity_poly.entity_id
_entity_poly.type
_entity_poly.pdbx_seq_one_letter_code
_entity_poly.pdbx_strand_id
1 'polypeptide(L)'
;MGLAEYKAKRDFRKTAEPKGGKPLPKAVRGASRFVIQKHDARRLHYDFRLQMEGVLKSWAVPKGLPWKQGEKHLAVEVEDHPIEYEDFEGVIPEGNYGGGTVMVWDRGTYYVYGEQPSESLREGKLHLVLEGKKAKGEWTLVRIRRDQEKNQWLLMKTGASARPLSKRLEDQSAKSSRTMKQIAKDRDAEWESDRDEPTTDSTSSAKSALRARIKTALKKKEEAGRSGSSHGKDGGRPGGPSLPASLPSSKPRFIQPMKPRLVEKPPAAGAWIYELKFDGIRALAIKIDKKVSLLSRNENELAQRFPEIVGAVKTLPVGECVIDGEVVALDEEGRSSFQILQAREMEGKKSPIYFYVFDLLQLDGKSLISLPLEPRKQLLEQICSDAGDPIRFSGEIGGHATALLQEVKRRGLEGIIGKQRGSPYEPGRRSGIWIKLKCVNEQEFVIGGYTPPAGSRKHFGAILVGYYKDNRLMFAGKVGTGFTAKSLSTLHKKFRAEERDDCPFEDLPSKQNGKWVQAITPSIMRKLHWVNPVFVCEIKFAEWTRDGKLRAPVFLGLRDDKKPKEVVREA
;
A
#
# COMPACT_ATOMS: atom_id res chain seq x y z
N MET A 1 -39.83 3.46 -29.00
CA MET A 1 -40.06 4.09 -30.31
C MET A 1 -38.73 4.51 -30.91
N GLY A 2 -38.39 4.00 -32.09
CA GLY A 2 -37.12 4.30 -32.76
C GLY A 2 -37.09 5.72 -33.33
N LEU A 3 -35.93 6.36 -33.33
CA LEU A 3 -35.71 7.73 -33.81
C LEU A 3 -36.09 7.96 -35.30
N ALA A 4 -36.32 6.88 -36.06
CA ALA A 4 -36.79 6.94 -37.45
C ALA A 4 -38.31 7.17 -37.56
N GLU A 5 -39.13 6.48 -36.75
CA GLU A 5 -40.59 6.73 -36.67
C GLU A 5 -40.93 8.08 -36.04
N TYR A 6 -40.05 8.57 -35.15
CA TYR A 6 -40.16 9.88 -34.53
C TYR A 6 -39.99 11.03 -35.55
N LYS A 7 -39.14 10.84 -36.57
CA LYS A 7 -38.89 11.83 -37.64
C LYS A 7 -39.91 11.80 -38.77
N ALA A 8 -40.59 10.68 -39.00
CA ALA A 8 -41.53 10.52 -40.11
C ALA A 8 -42.92 11.12 -39.84
N LYS A 9 -43.28 11.37 -38.57
CA LYS A 9 -44.65 11.75 -38.19
C LYS A 9 -44.91 13.24 -37.96
N ARG A 10 -43.95 14.16 -38.15
CA ARG A 10 -44.19 15.60 -37.89
C ARG A 10 -43.47 16.53 -38.87
N ASP A 11 -44.24 17.46 -39.45
CA ASP A 11 -43.73 18.55 -40.28
C ASP A 11 -43.33 19.73 -39.39
N PHE A 12 -42.03 20.00 -39.33
CA PHE A 12 -41.41 21.00 -38.44
C PHE A 12 -41.48 22.43 -38.98
N ARG A 13 -42.33 22.70 -39.98
CA ARG A 13 -42.63 24.07 -40.45
C ARG A 13 -43.69 24.80 -39.61
N LYS A 14 -44.26 24.18 -38.57
CA LYS A 14 -45.40 24.74 -37.82
C LYS A 14 -45.23 24.91 -36.29
N THR A 15 -44.06 24.69 -35.69
CA THR A 15 -43.90 24.88 -34.22
C THR A 15 -42.53 25.39 -33.78
N ALA A 16 -42.51 26.38 -32.87
CA ALA A 16 -41.32 26.95 -32.24
C ALA A 16 -40.98 26.25 -30.90
N GLU A 17 -40.53 24.99 -30.96
CA GLU A 17 -39.90 24.30 -29.82
C GLU A 17 -38.37 24.28 -29.98
N PRO A 18 -37.59 24.39 -28.88
CA PRO A 18 -36.14 24.37 -28.93
C PRO A 18 -35.62 22.99 -29.39
N LYS A 19 -34.71 23.03 -30.38
CA LYS A 19 -34.06 21.86 -31.01
C LYS A 19 -33.38 20.97 -29.96
N GLY A 20 -34.06 19.91 -29.54
CA GLY A 20 -33.48 18.84 -28.72
C GLY A 20 -32.49 18.02 -29.54
N GLY A 21 -31.24 17.97 -29.08
CA GLY A 21 -30.18 17.15 -29.63
C GLY A 21 -28.87 17.92 -29.77
N LYS A 22 -28.15 18.12 -28.67
CA LYS A 22 -26.72 18.47 -28.79
C LYS A 22 -26.04 17.37 -29.61
N PRO A 23 -25.23 17.70 -30.62
CA PRO A 23 -24.46 16.70 -31.35
C PRO A 23 -23.61 15.88 -30.36
N LEU A 24 -23.45 14.58 -30.64
CA LEU A 24 -22.50 13.75 -29.89
C LEU A 24 -21.13 14.45 -29.88
N PRO A 25 -20.48 14.62 -28.71
CA PRO A 25 -19.16 15.25 -28.63
C PRO A 25 -18.16 14.54 -29.54
N LYS A 26 -17.23 15.30 -30.14
CA LYS A 26 -16.16 14.77 -31.01
C LYS A 26 -15.37 13.67 -30.29
N ALA A 27 -15.07 12.57 -30.99
CA ALA A 27 -14.16 11.53 -30.50
C ALA A 27 -12.80 12.13 -30.13
N VAL A 28 -12.38 12.01 -28.88
CA VAL A 28 -11.06 12.48 -28.42
C VAL A 28 -10.02 11.39 -28.73
N ARG A 29 -9.01 11.73 -29.52
CA ARG A 29 -7.90 10.81 -29.88
C ARG A 29 -6.95 10.65 -28.69
N GLY A 30 -7.13 9.55 -27.96
CA GLY A 30 -6.17 8.95 -27.06
C GLY A 30 -6.48 7.47 -26.97
N ALA A 31 -6.03 6.68 -27.97
CA ALA A 31 -6.36 5.27 -28.10
C ALA A 31 -5.94 4.51 -26.83
N SER A 32 -6.91 4.16 -25.98
CA SER A 32 -6.69 3.35 -24.79
C SER A 32 -7.04 1.91 -25.13
N ARG A 33 -6.30 0.93 -24.60
CA ARG A 33 -6.49 -0.48 -24.97
C ARG A 33 -7.63 -1.10 -24.16
N PHE A 34 -8.38 -2.00 -24.78
CA PHE A 34 -9.26 -2.90 -24.06
C PHE A 34 -8.87 -4.34 -24.34
N VAL A 35 -9.17 -5.19 -23.38
CA VAL A 35 -9.10 -6.64 -23.53
C VAL A 35 -10.38 -7.26 -22.99
N ILE A 36 -10.82 -8.32 -23.65
CA ILE A 36 -11.91 -9.17 -23.19
C ILE A 36 -11.33 -10.56 -23.05
N GLN A 37 -11.28 -11.07 -21.83
CA GLN A 37 -10.84 -12.44 -21.57
C GLN A 37 -12.06 -13.33 -21.36
N LYS A 38 -12.09 -14.47 -22.03
CA LYS A 38 -13.09 -15.52 -21.77
C LYS A 38 -12.50 -16.45 -20.73
N HIS A 39 -13.20 -16.59 -19.62
CA HIS A 39 -12.69 -17.25 -18.44
C HIS A 39 -13.58 -18.43 -18.05
N ASP A 40 -13.06 -19.64 -18.26
CA ASP A 40 -13.69 -20.90 -17.90
C ASP A 40 -13.28 -21.31 -16.48
N ALA A 41 -13.82 -20.59 -15.50
CA ALA A 41 -13.67 -20.85 -14.07
C ALA A 41 -14.82 -21.75 -13.55
N ARG A 42 -15.20 -21.64 -12.26
CA ARG A 42 -16.41 -22.30 -11.71
C ARG A 42 -17.66 -22.05 -12.55
N ARG A 43 -17.73 -20.87 -13.20
CA ARG A 43 -18.73 -20.52 -14.22
C ARG A 43 -18.03 -19.75 -15.33
N LEU A 44 -18.39 -20.06 -16.58
CA LEU A 44 -17.95 -19.30 -17.74
C LEU A 44 -18.42 -17.85 -17.63
N HIS A 45 -17.48 -16.92 -17.77
CA HIS A 45 -17.76 -15.49 -17.85
C HIS A 45 -16.76 -14.79 -18.76
N TYR A 46 -17.02 -13.51 -19.04
CA TYR A 46 -16.14 -12.67 -19.84
C TYR A 46 -15.64 -11.53 -18.96
N ASP A 47 -14.34 -11.46 -18.75
CA ASP A 47 -13.70 -10.34 -18.09
C ASP A 47 -13.52 -9.21 -19.10
N PHE A 48 -14.38 -8.19 -19.00
CA PHE A 48 -14.30 -6.98 -19.79
C PHE A 48 -13.37 -5.99 -19.08
N ARG A 49 -12.28 -5.60 -19.74
CA ARG A 49 -11.25 -4.77 -19.11
C ARG A 49 -10.87 -3.57 -19.97
N LEU A 50 -10.76 -2.40 -19.33
CA LEU A 50 -10.39 -1.15 -19.96
C LEU A 50 -9.12 -0.61 -19.34
N GLN A 51 -8.11 -0.32 -20.15
CA GLN A 51 -6.89 0.35 -19.72
C GLN A 51 -7.18 1.81 -19.37
N MET A 52 -7.20 2.15 -18.09
CA MET A 52 -7.44 3.52 -17.59
C MET A 52 -6.55 3.80 -16.39
N GLU A 53 -6.03 5.03 -16.29
CA GLU A 53 -5.24 5.48 -15.12
C GLU A 53 -4.06 4.56 -14.75
N GLY A 54 -3.47 3.85 -15.72
CA GLY A 54 -2.32 2.97 -15.51
C GLY A 54 -2.65 1.54 -15.04
N VAL A 55 -3.93 1.16 -15.01
CA VAL A 55 -4.41 -0.18 -14.63
C VAL A 55 -5.49 -0.68 -15.61
N LEU A 56 -5.89 -1.95 -15.50
CA LEU A 56 -7.07 -2.51 -16.15
C LEU A 56 -8.27 -2.45 -15.21
N LYS A 57 -9.16 -1.48 -15.43
CA LYS A 57 -10.48 -1.46 -14.80
C LYS A 57 -11.28 -2.64 -15.33
N SER A 58 -11.80 -3.47 -14.44
CA SER A 58 -12.23 -4.83 -14.79
C SER A 58 -13.65 -5.13 -14.33
N TRP A 59 -14.42 -5.79 -15.20
CA TRP A 59 -15.77 -6.27 -14.91
C TRP A 59 -15.94 -7.71 -15.35
N ALA A 60 -16.43 -8.56 -14.47
CA ALA A 60 -16.91 -9.89 -14.82
C ALA A 60 -18.32 -9.79 -15.44
N VAL A 61 -18.47 -10.25 -16.67
CA VAL A 61 -19.72 -10.20 -17.45
C VAL A 61 -20.18 -11.63 -17.74
N PRO A 62 -21.07 -12.23 -16.92
CA PRO A 62 -21.43 -13.65 -17.03
C PRO A 62 -22.05 -14.06 -18.37
N LYS A 63 -22.82 -13.16 -19.00
CA LYS A 63 -23.48 -13.41 -20.29
C LYS A 63 -22.68 -12.90 -21.50
N GLY A 64 -21.44 -12.44 -21.29
CA GLY A 64 -20.64 -11.78 -22.34
C GLY A 64 -21.20 -10.43 -22.76
N LEU A 65 -20.72 -9.88 -23.89
CA LEU A 65 -21.20 -8.59 -24.38
C LEU A 65 -22.64 -8.72 -24.95
N PRO A 66 -23.52 -7.73 -24.72
CA PRO A 66 -24.81 -7.67 -25.41
C PRO A 66 -24.61 -7.31 -26.88
N TRP A 67 -25.41 -7.87 -27.79
CA TRP A 67 -25.25 -7.72 -29.25
C TRP A 67 -26.47 -7.08 -29.92
N LYS A 68 -27.66 -7.25 -29.35
CA LYS A 68 -28.88 -6.59 -29.84
C LYS A 68 -28.99 -5.19 -29.25
N GLN A 69 -29.32 -4.20 -30.06
CA GLN A 69 -29.50 -2.83 -29.59
C GLN A 69 -30.51 -2.77 -28.44
N GLY A 70 -30.13 -2.14 -27.34
CA GLY A 70 -30.94 -2.02 -26.11
C GLY A 70 -30.84 -3.22 -25.15
N GLU A 71 -30.18 -4.31 -25.54
CA GLU A 71 -29.89 -5.45 -24.66
C GLU A 71 -28.90 -5.06 -23.55
N LYS A 72 -29.13 -5.56 -22.34
CA LYS A 72 -28.38 -5.23 -21.13
C LYS A 72 -27.90 -6.50 -20.45
N HIS A 73 -26.61 -6.58 -20.16
CA HIS A 73 -26.02 -7.64 -19.36
C HIS A 73 -25.45 -7.07 -18.05
N LEU A 74 -25.54 -7.86 -16.98
CA LEU A 74 -24.90 -7.53 -15.71
C LEU A 74 -23.37 -7.59 -15.90
N ALA A 75 -22.69 -6.56 -15.41
CA ALA A 75 -21.25 -6.46 -15.33
C ALA A 75 -20.88 -6.18 -13.87
N VAL A 76 -20.17 -7.09 -13.22
CA VAL A 76 -19.78 -6.95 -11.81
C VAL A 76 -18.36 -6.42 -11.78
N GLU A 77 -18.16 -5.24 -11.21
CA GLU A 77 -16.85 -4.63 -11.01
C GLU A 77 -16.03 -5.52 -10.08
N VAL A 78 -14.84 -5.91 -10.53
CA VAL A 78 -13.86 -6.71 -9.78
C VAL A 78 -12.60 -5.87 -9.58
N GLU A 79 -11.63 -6.40 -8.82
CA GLU A 79 -10.37 -5.71 -8.56
C GLU A 79 -9.69 -5.21 -9.84
N ASP A 80 -8.96 -4.11 -9.75
CA ASP A 80 -8.13 -3.62 -10.84
C ASP A 80 -6.99 -4.60 -11.11
N HIS A 81 -6.64 -4.80 -12.38
CA HIS A 81 -5.55 -5.70 -12.77
C HIS A 81 -4.36 -4.90 -13.35
N PRO A 82 -3.12 -5.41 -13.24
CA PRO A 82 -1.97 -4.84 -13.95
C PRO A 82 -2.21 -4.81 -15.47
N ILE A 83 -1.62 -3.84 -16.18
CA ILE A 83 -1.77 -3.72 -17.65
C ILE A 83 -1.24 -4.98 -18.33
N GLU A 84 -0.16 -5.57 -17.81
CA GLU A 84 0.49 -6.77 -18.31
C GLU A 84 -0.47 -7.99 -18.34
N TYR A 85 -1.52 -7.98 -17.52
CA TYR A 85 -2.56 -9.02 -17.53
C TYR A 85 -3.38 -9.02 -18.82
N GLU A 86 -3.33 -7.95 -19.63
CA GLU A 86 -4.01 -7.87 -20.92
C GLU A 86 -3.55 -8.93 -21.92
N ASP A 87 -2.30 -9.35 -21.79
CA ASP A 87 -1.70 -10.36 -22.66
C ASP A 87 -1.75 -11.76 -22.03
N PHE A 88 -2.32 -11.94 -20.84
CA PHE A 88 -2.40 -13.25 -20.20
C PHE A 88 -3.42 -14.17 -20.88
N GLU A 89 -2.95 -15.35 -21.29
CA GLU A 89 -3.72 -16.46 -21.85
C GLU A 89 -3.06 -17.75 -21.36
N GLY A 90 -3.83 -18.64 -20.74
CA GLY A 90 -3.27 -19.83 -20.09
C GLY A 90 -4.24 -20.46 -19.08
N VAL A 91 -3.71 -21.30 -18.21
CA VAL A 91 -4.48 -21.97 -17.14
C VAL A 91 -4.10 -21.37 -15.78
N ILE A 92 -5.10 -21.00 -15.00
CA ILE A 92 -4.95 -20.65 -13.58
C ILE A 92 -5.24 -21.92 -12.77
N PRO A 93 -4.28 -22.43 -11.96
CA PRO A 93 -4.46 -23.71 -11.26
C PRO A 93 -5.66 -23.69 -10.31
N GLU A 94 -6.32 -24.84 -10.15
CA GLU A 94 -7.42 -25.00 -9.20
C GLU A 94 -6.97 -24.68 -7.77
N GLY A 95 -7.79 -23.93 -7.02
CA GLY A 95 -7.46 -23.45 -5.68
C GLY A 95 -6.94 -22.01 -5.64
N ASN A 96 -6.45 -21.47 -6.76
CA ASN A 96 -6.09 -20.06 -6.88
C ASN A 96 -7.32 -19.18 -7.14
N TYR A 97 -7.23 -17.90 -6.78
CA TYR A 97 -8.27 -16.92 -7.07
C TYR A 97 -8.50 -16.81 -8.59
N GLY A 98 -9.72 -17.16 -9.03
CA GLY A 98 -10.04 -17.26 -10.45
C GLY A 98 -9.46 -18.50 -11.13
N GLY A 99 -9.29 -19.63 -10.43
CA GLY A 99 -8.89 -20.89 -11.05
C GLY A 99 -9.79 -21.27 -12.23
N GLY A 100 -9.15 -21.63 -13.36
CA GLY A 100 -9.84 -21.81 -14.65
C GLY A 100 -8.94 -21.53 -15.85
N THR A 101 -9.43 -21.84 -17.05
CA THR A 101 -8.70 -21.52 -18.29
C THR A 101 -9.08 -20.11 -18.75
N VAL A 102 -8.10 -19.28 -19.07
CA VAL A 102 -8.27 -17.89 -19.54
C VAL A 102 -7.80 -17.76 -20.98
N MET A 103 -8.68 -17.25 -21.84
CA MET A 103 -8.41 -16.94 -23.25
C MET A 103 -8.49 -15.45 -23.47
N VAL A 104 -7.52 -14.85 -24.18
CA VAL A 104 -7.68 -13.49 -24.71
C VAL A 104 -8.68 -13.55 -25.87
N TRP A 105 -9.95 -13.36 -25.55
CA TRP A 105 -11.07 -13.56 -26.46
C TRP A 105 -11.20 -12.41 -27.45
N ASP A 106 -10.98 -11.17 -27.04
CA ASP A 106 -10.82 -10.03 -27.95
C ASP A 106 -9.88 -8.98 -27.36
N ARG A 107 -9.27 -8.17 -28.22
CA ARG A 107 -8.45 -7.04 -27.82
C ARG A 107 -8.44 -5.98 -28.90
N GLY A 108 -8.30 -4.73 -28.50
CA GLY A 108 -8.27 -3.62 -29.44
C GLY A 108 -8.18 -2.27 -28.75
N THR A 109 -8.57 -1.22 -29.48
CA THR A 109 -8.64 0.14 -28.96
C THR A 109 -10.07 0.49 -28.62
N TYR A 110 -10.27 1.28 -27.57
CA TYR A 110 -11.56 1.86 -27.29
C TYR A 110 -11.48 3.38 -27.18
N TYR A 111 -12.64 4.01 -27.36
CA TYR A 111 -12.85 5.43 -27.21
C TYR A 111 -14.01 5.65 -26.25
N VAL A 112 -13.98 6.77 -25.53
CA VAL A 112 -15.09 7.20 -24.68
C VAL A 112 -15.62 8.52 -25.21
N TYR A 113 -16.94 8.68 -25.25
CA TYR A 113 -17.53 9.99 -25.48
C TYR A 113 -17.46 10.82 -24.19
N GLY A 114 -16.75 11.95 -24.23
CA GLY A 114 -16.50 12.84 -23.10
C GLY A 114 -15.04 13.28 -23.00
N GLU A 115 -14.76 14.37 -22.31
CA GLU A 115 -13.39 14.93 -22.22
C GLU A 115 -12.46 14.08 -21.33
N GLN A 116 -12.99 13.28 -20.39
CA GLN A 116 -12.21 12.47 -19.45
C GLN A 116 -12.85 11.09 -19.15
N PRO A 117 -12.31 9.98 -19.69
CA PRO A 117 -12.83 8.63 -19.45
C PRO A 117 -12.96 8.23 -17.98
N SER A 118 -12.01 8.63 -17.12
CA SER A 118 -12.03 8.22 -15.72
C SER A 118 -13.05 8.98 -14.87
N GLU A 119 -13.41 10.20 -15.26
CA GLU A 119 -14.48 10.97 -14.62
C GLU A 119 -15.85 10.35 -14.91
N SER A 120 -16.12 10.04 -16.17
CA SER A 120 -17.33 9.33 -16.60
C SER A 120 -17.52 7.97 -15.89
N LEU A 121 -16.42 7.27 -15.59
CA LEU A 121 -16.44 6.04 -14.80
C LEU A 121 -16.84 6.31 -13.33
N ARG A 122 -16.30 7.37 -12.70
CA ARG A 122 -16.67 7.71 -11.31
C ARG A 122 -18.12 8.18 -11.20
N GLU A 123 -18.62 8.91 -12.19
CA GLU A 123 -20.02 9.32 -12.27
C GLU A 123 -20.98 8.12 -12.48
N GLY A 124 -20.42 6.96 -12.86
CA GLY A 124 -21.15 5.72 -13.03
C GLY A 124 -21.76 5.56 -14.42
N LYS A 125 -21.25 6.24 -15.44
CA LYS A 125 -21.76 6.12 -16.81
C LYS A 125 -20.66 6.34 -17.86
N LEU A 126 -20.32 5.30 -18.60
CA LEU A 126 -19.35 5.33 -19.70
C LEU A 126 -20.02 5.02 -21.03
N HIS A 127 -19.83 5.87 -22.02
CA HIS A 127 -20.22 5.60 -23.40
C HIS A 127 -18.97 5.18 -24.20
N LEU A 128 -18.91 3.91 -24.61
CA LEU A 128 -17.73 3.26 -25.17
C LEU A 128 -17.92 2.99 -26.66
N VAL A 129 -16.89 3.27 -27.46
CA VAL A 129 -16.73 2.76 -28.83
C VAL A 129 -15.60 1.74 -28.80
N LEU A 130 -15.88 0.48 -29.13
CA LEU A 130 -14.88 -0.58 -29.20
C LEU A 130 -14.46 -0.80 -30.66
N GLU A 131 -13.15 -0.90 -30.86
CA GLU A 131 -12.51 -1.29 -32.12
C GLU A 131 -11.63 -2.53 -31.88
N GLY A 132 -12.28 -3.68 -31.65
CA GLY A 132 -11.62 -4.98 -31.50
C GLY A 132 -11.59 -5.83 -32.77
N LYS A 133 -11.06 -7.04 -32.67
CA LYS A 133 -11.18 -8.05 -33.73
C LYS A 133 -12.60 -8.60 -33.81
N LYS A 134 -13.28 -8.76 -32.66
CA LYS A 134 -14.64 -9.34 -32.56
C LYS A 134 -15.69 -8.30 -32.17
N ALA A 135 -15.43 -7.52 -31.12
CA ALA A 135 -16.30 -6.48 -30.60
C ALA A 135 -16.02 -5.15 -31.32
N LYS A 136 -16.93 -4.76 -32.22
CA LYS A 136 -16.88 -3.48 -32.95
C LYS A 136 -18.19 -2.72 -32.79
N GLY A 137 -18.11 -1.45 -32.40
CA GLY A 137 -19.26 -0.55 -32.29
C GLY A 137 -19.44 0.03 -30.89
N GLU A 138 -20.66 0.48 -30.58
CA GLU A 138 -20.94 1.26 -29.37
C GLU A 138 -21.66 0.47 -28.27
N TRP A 139 -21.17 0.64 -27.04
CA TRP A 139 -21.74 0.15 -25.79
C TRP A 139 -21.81 1.27 -24.75
N THR A 140 -22.61 1.07 -23.70
CA THR A 140 -22.63 1.95 -22.54
C THR A 140 -22.60 1.13 -21.26
N LEU A 141 -21.71 1.49 -20.35
CA LEU A 141 -21.57 0.86 -19.04
C LEU A 141 -22.17 1.81 -17.98
N VAL A 142 -23.16 1.36 -17.21
CA VAL A 142 -23.90 2.19 -16.24
C VAL A 142 -23.93 1.53 -14.87
N ARG A 143 -23.54 2.26 -13.81
CA ARG A 143 -23.56 1.75 -12.44
C ARG A 143 -24.98 1.72 -11.90
N ILE A 144 -25.37 0.61 -11.28
CA ILE A 144 -26.67 0.49 -10.61
C ILE A 144 -26.57 1.19 -9.26
N ARG A 145 -27.36 2.24 -9.03
CA ARG A 145 -27.48 2.88 -7.70
C ARG A 145 -28.52 2.12 -6.88
N ARG A 146 -28.08 1.13 -6.09
CA ARG A 146 -28.83 0.56 -4.96
C ARG A 146 -27.95 0.60 -3.72
N ASP A 147 -28.57 0.86 -2.58
CA ASP A 147 -27.97 1.50 -1.40
C ASP A 147 -26.96 0.65 -0.59
N GLN A 148 -26.49 -0.49 -1.13
CA GLN A 148 -25.56 -1.38 -0.40
C GLN A 148 -24.48 -2.07 -1.25
N GLU A 149 -24.52 -2.02 -2.59
CA GLU A 149 -23.54 -2.71 -3.45
C GLU A 149 -23.01 -1.81 -4.58
N LYS A 150 -21.89 -1.12 -4.34
CA LYS A 150 -21.29 -0.13 -5.27
C LYS A 150 -20.60 -0.73 -6.51
N ASN A 151 -20.55 -2.06 -6.63
CA ASN A 151 -19.81 -2.81 -7.65
C ASN A 151 -20.68 -3.36 -8.80
N GLN A 152 -22.00 -3.15 -8.80
CA GLN A 152 -22.86 -3.66 -9.87
C GLN A 152 -23.06 -2.65 -11.01
N TRP A 153 -22.82 -3.10 -12.25
CA TRP A 153 -22.96 -2.32 -13.47
C TRP A 153 -23.84 -3.04 -14.50
N LEU A 154 -24.37 -2.28 -15.44
CA LEU A 154 -25.06 -2.77 -16.63
C LEU A 154 -24.25 -2.38 -17.85
N LEU A 155 -23.81 -3.38 -18.61
CA LEU A 155 -23.26 -3.20 -19.94
C LEU A 155 -24.41 -3.28 -20.95
N MET A 156 -24.62 -2.23 -21.74
CA MET A 156 -25.74 -2.09 -22.67
C MET A 156 -25.23 -1.86 -24.09
N LYS A 157 -25.80 -2.55 -25.08
CA LYS A 157 -25.49 -2.28 -26.49
C LYS A 157 -26.26 -1.03 -26.94
N THR A 158 -25.55 0.07 -27.22
CA THR A 158 -26.18 1.36 -27.60
C THR A 158 -26.17 1.63 -29.09
N GLY A 159 -25.10 1.23 -29.78
CA GLY A 159 -25.04 1.31 -31.25
C GLY A 159 -25.89 0.24 -31.93
N ALA A 160 -25.87 0.22 -33.27
CA ALA A 160 -26.62 -0.75 -34.09
C ALA A 160 -26.38 -2.20 -33.65
N SER A 161 -27.44 -3.02 -33.74
CA SER A 161 -27.37 -4.46 -33.48
C SER A 161 -26.31 -5.09 -34.37
N ALA A 162 -25.44 -5.92 -33.79
CA ALA A 162 -24.50 -6.73 -34.54
C ALA A 162 -24.96 -8.19 -34.52
N ARG A 163 -24.66 -8.94 -35.58
CA ARG A 163 -24.94 -10.38 -35.59
C ARG A 163 -24.09 -11.05 -34.51
N PRO A 164 -24.65 -11.99 -33.73
CA PRO A 164 -23.86 -12.82 -32.83
C PRO A 164 -22.70 -13.48 -33.58
N LEU A 165 -21.55 -13.61 -32.92
CA LEU A 165 -20.37 -14.23 -33.52
C LEU A 165 -20.65 -15.69 -33.89
N SER A 166 -19.97 -16.18 -34.92
CA SER A 166 -20.03 -17.61 -35.26
C SER A 166 -19.41 -18.43 -34.13
N LYS A 167 -19.89 -19.67 -33.92
CA LYS A 167 -19.34 -20.58 -32.89
C LYS A 167 -17.81 -20.74 -32.99
N ARG A 168 -17.27 -20.68 -34.20
CA ARG A 168 -15.83 -20.74 -34.46
C ARG A 168 -15.09 -19.51 -33.92
N LEU A 169 -15.58 -18.30 -34.20
CA LEU A 169 -14.96 -17.08 -33.67
C LEU A 169 -15.16 -16.96 -32.15
N GLU A 170 -16.25 -17.49 -31.63
CA GLU A 170 -16.55 -17.51 -30.19
C GLU A 170 -15.57 -18.38 -29.38
N ASP A 171 -14.96 -19.37 -30.01
CA ASP A 171 -14.02 -20.33 -29.42
C ASP A 171 -12.59 -20.17 -29.95
N GLN A 172 -12.21 -19.00 -30.47
CA GLN A 172 -10.83 -18.74 -30.94
C GLN A 172 -10.21 -17.52 -30.27
N SER A 173 -8.98 -17.65 -29.79
CA SER A 173 -8.22 -16.54 -29.20
C SER A 173 -7.92 -15.44 -30.22
N ALA A 174 -8.11 -14.18 -29.81
CA ALA A 174 -7.66 -13.03 -30.58
C ALA A 174 -6.13 -12.84 -30.54
N LYS A 175 -5.44 -13.48 -29.59
CA LYS A 175 -3.98 -13.44 -29.42
C LYS A 175 -3.29 -14.57 -30.19
N SER A 176 -3.65 -15.82 -29.95
CA SER A 176 -2.96 -17.01 -30.45
C SER A 176 -3.73 -17.77 -31.54
N SER A 177 -5.00 -17.42 -31.79
CA SER A 177 -5.93 -18.18 -32.65
C SER A 177 -6.24 -19.61 -32.17
N ARG A 178 -5.76 -20.02 -30.98
CA ARG A 178 -6.06 -21.31 -30.35
C ARG A 178 -7.48 -21.35 -29.78
N THR A 179 -8.03 -22.54 -29.65
CA THR A 179 -9.32 -22.76 -28.97
C THR A 179 -9.19 -22.86 -27.46
N MET A 180 -10.30 -22.72 -26.73
CA MET A 180 -10.30 -22.79 -25.27
C MET A 180 -9.77 -24.15 -24.78
N LYS A 181 -10.14 -25.22 -25.49
CA LYS A 181 -9.67 -26.59 -25.24
C LYS A 181 -8.19 -26.77 -25.53
N GLN A 182 -7.66 -26.12 -26.57
CA GLN A 182 -6.23 -26.18 -26.88
C GLN A 182 -5.41 -25.47 -25.80
N ILE A 183 -5.84 -24.28 -25.36
CA ILE A 183 -5.19 -23.54 -24.27
C ILE A 183 -5.20 -24.36 -22.96
N ALA A 184 -6.33 -24.98 -22.64
CA ALA A 184 -6.45 -25.83 -21.45
C ALA A 184 -5.54 -27.08 -21.52
N LYS A 185 -5.35 -27.66 -22.72
CA LYS A 185 -4.55 -28.87 -22.94
C LYS A 185 -3.05 -28.58 -22.95
N ASP A 186 -2.63 -27.49 -23.58
CA ASP A 186 -1.22 -27.20 -23.84
C ASP A 186 -0.47 -26.79 -22.57
N ARG A 187 -1.18 -26.18 -21.58
CA ARG A 187 -0.62 -25.72 -20.28
C ARG A 187 0.72 -24.98 -20.42
N ASP A 188 0.91 -24.27 -21.53
CA ASP A 188 2.15 -23.62 -21.94
C ASP A 188 2.42 -22.31 -21.19
N ALA A 189 1.37 -21.75 -20.58
CA ALA A 189 1.44 -20.67 -19.62
C ALA A 189 0.53 -20.99 -18.43
N GLU A 190 1.12 -21.34 -17.31
CA GLU A 190 0.42 -21.41 -16.03
C GLU A 190 0.61 -20.08 -15.32
N TRP A 191 -0.51 -19.47 -14.89
CA TRP A 191 -0.42 -18.29 -14.06
C TRP A 191 -0.08 -18.74 -12.64
N GLU A 192 1.18 -18.57 -12.27
CA GLU A 192 1.56 -18.50 -10.87
C GLU A 192 1.09 -17.13 -10.35
N SER A 193 -0.14 -17.11 -9.82
CA SER A 193 -0.52 -15.99 -8.98
C SER A 193 0.42 -15.96 -7.79
N ASP A 194 1.09 -14.83 -7.57
CA ASP A 194 1.78 -14.47 -6.33
C ASP A 194 0.81 -14.35 -5.11
N ARG A 195 -0.34 -15.04 -5.17
CA ARG A 195 -1.47 -15.06 -4.25
C ARG A 195 -1.89 -16.53 -4.06
N ASP A 196 -1.52 -17.13 -2.94
CA ASP A 196 -2.06 -18.43 -2.49
C ASP A 196 -3.37 -18.21 -1.72
N GLU A 197 -4.41 -18.97 -2.09
CA GLU A 197 -5.53 -19.30 -1.22
C GLU A 197 -5.56 -20.80 -0.89
N PRO A 198 -6.14 -21.19 0.27
CA PRO A 198 -5.83 -22.44 0.94
C PRO A 198 -6.60 -23.63 0.34
N THR A 199 -5.87 -24.65 -0.13
CA THR A 199 -6.47 -25.95 -0.44
C THR A 199 -6.56 -26.81 0.83
N THR A 200 -7.79 -27.18 1.15
CA THR A 200 -8.13 -28.21 2.13
C THR A 200 -7.70 -29.57 1.58
N ASP A 201 -6.65 -30.20 2.16
CA ASP A 201 -6.64 -31.66 2.39
C ASP A 201 -5.35 -32.24 3.02
N SER A 202 -4.31 -31.46 3.35
CA SER A 202 -3.08 -32.04 3.96
C SER A 202 -3.01 -31.99 5.50
N THR A 203 -4.06 -31.50 6.19
CA THR A 203 -3.98 -31.17 7.63
C THR A 203 -4.27 -32.32 8.61
N SER A 204 -4.57 -33.54 8.17
CA SER A 204 -4.94 -34.63 9.09
C SER A 204 -3.72 -35.40 9.67
N SER A 205 -2.66 -35.64 8.89
CA SER A 205 -1.52 -36.45 9.36
C SER A 205 -0.50 -35.65 10.19
N ALA A 206 -0.29 -34.37 9.84
CA ALA A 206 0.67 -33.49 10.55
C ALA A 206 0.17 -33.05 11.95
N LYS A 207 -1.14 -32.93 12.15
CA LYS A 207 -1.74 -32.60 13.47
C LYS A 207 -1.55 -33.71 14.50
N SER A 208 -1.51 -34.97 14.06
CA SER A 208 -1.34 -36.14 14.93
C SER A 208 0.10 -36.24 15.46
N ALA A 209 1.09 -36.04 14.59
CA ALA A 209 2.51 -36.06 14.96
C ALA A 209 2.91 -34.88 15.88
N LEU A 210 2.29 -33.71 15.69
CA LEU A 210 2.53 -32.53 16.54
C LEU A 210 1.91 -32.67 17.93
N ARG A 211 0.69 -33.24 18.04
CA ARG A 211 0.05 -33.54 19.34
C ARG A 211 0.82 -34.58 20.14
N ALA A 212 1.38 -35.59 19.48
CA ALA A 212 2.24 -36.59 20.12
C ALA A 212 3.54 -35.96 20.68
N ARG A 213 4.18 -35.06 19.91
CA ARG A 213 5.40 -34.36 20.33
C ARG A 213 5.17 -33.37 21.47
N ILE A 214 4.04 -32.66 21.49
CA ILE A 214 3.66 -31.72 22.56
C ILE A 214 3.40 -32.50 23.87
N LYS A 215 2.76 -33.67 23.81
CA LYS A 215 2.48 -34.49 24.99
C LYS A 215 3.77 -35.04 25.64
N THR A 216 4.77 -35.39 24.83
CA THR A 216 6.09 -35.83 25.31
C THR A 216 6.91 -34.68 25.90
N ALA A 217 6.80 -33.47 25.36
CA ALA A 217 7.49 -32.28 25.87
C ALA A 217 6.90 -31.75 27.18
N LEU A 218 5.58 -31.86 27.38
CA LEU A 218 4.91 -31.47 28.63
C LEU A 218 5.27 -32.41 29.79
N LYS A 219 5.36 -33.72 29.53
CA LYS A 219 5.72 -34.72 30.55
C LYS A 219 7.17 -34.53 31.07
N LYS A 220 8.08 -34.09 30.20
CA LYS A 220 9.48 -33.81 30.55
C LYS A 220 9.66 -32.53 31.38
N LYS A 221 8.66 -31.63 31.39
CA LYS A 221 8.67 -30.38 32.15
C LYS A 221 8.11 -30.55 33.58
N GLU A 222 7.23 -31.53 33.81
CA GLU A 222 6.71 -31.87 35.15
C GLU A 222 7.72 -32.63 36.01
N GLU A 223 8.57 -33.47 35.41
CA GLU A 223 9.58 -34.25 36.13
C GLU A 223 10.81 -33.41 36.54
N ALA A 224 11.11 -32.32 35.83
CA ALA A 224 12.22 -31.41 36.13
C ALA A 224 11.89 -30.33 37.19
N GLY A 225 10.61 -30.17 37.55
CA GLY A 225 10.15 -29.13 38.48
C GLY A 225 10.05 -29.55 39.95
N ARG A 226 10.53 -30.75 40.32
CA ARG A 226 10.29 -31.35 41.65
C ARG A 226 11.52 -31.49 42.56
N SER A 227 12.65 -30.86 42.25
CA SER A 227 13.82 -30.86 43.15
C SER A 227 14.42 -29.46 43.38
N GLY A 228 14.23 -28.94 44.60
CA GLY A 228 14.96 -27.83 45.24
C GLY A 228 14.27 -26.46 45.16
N SER A 229 14.12 -25.66 46.23
CA SER A 229 14.48 -25.78 47.65
C SER A 229 13.72 -24.68 48.44
N SER A 230 13.70 -24.87 49.75
CA SER A 230 13.12 -24.11 50.86
C SER A 230 13.43 -22.60 50.99
N HIS A 231 12.40 -21.89 51.49
CA HIS A 231 12.36 -20.79 52.48
C HIS A 231 13.30 -19.58 52.40
N GLY A 232 12.66 -18.38 52.39
CA GLY A 232 13.22 -17.12 52.88
C GLY A 232 12.28 -15.94 52.61
N LYS A 233 11.41 -15.59 53.57
CA LYS A 233 10.58 -14.37 53.56
C LYS A 233 11.48 -13.16 53.84
N ASP A 234 11.35 -12.09 53.04
CA ASP A 234 11.35 -10.73 53.60
C ASP A 234 10.63 -9.73 52.68
N GLY A 235 9.92 -8.79 53.32
CA GLY A 235 8.99 -7.86 52.68
C GLY A 235 9.67 -6.61 52.11
N GLY A 236 9.33 -6.29 50.86
CA GLY A 236 9.63 -5.05 50.15
C GLY A 236 8.74 -4.94 48.91
N ARG A 237 8.37 -3.71 48.52
CA ARG A 237 7.44 -3.35 47.42
C ARG A 237 7.47 -4.32 46.22
N PRO A 238 6.34 -4.52 45.48
CA PRO A 238 6.29 -5.45 44.35
C PRO A 238 7.47 -5.19 43.41
N GLY A 239 8.39 -6.15 43.37
CA GLY A 239 9.73 -5.96 42.82
C GLY A 239 9.70 -5.82 41.32
N GLY A 240 10.21 -4.69 40.83
CA GLY A 240 10.61 -4.58 39.43
C GLY A 240 11.70 -5.61 39.10
N PRO A 241 12.02 -5.80 37.80
CA PRO A 241 12.98 -6.80 37.38
C PRO A 241 14.34 -6.66 38.08
N SER A 242 14.91 -7.76 38.58
CA SER A 242 16.24 -7.75 39.18
C SER A 242 17.33 -7.55 38.11
N LEU A 243 17.96 -6.38 38.10
CA LEU A 243 19.06 -6.05 37.18
C LEU A 243 20.41 -6.62 37.68
N PRO A 244 21.31 -7.05 36.77
CA PRO A 244 22.67 -7.41 37.16
C PRO A 244 23.41 -6.23 37.82
N ALA A 245 24.03 -6.47 38.97
CA ALA A 245 24.71 -5.42 39.76
C ALA A 245 25.85 -4.72 39.00
N SER A 246 26.48 -5.41 38.05
CA SER A 246 27.64 -4.96 37.27
C SER A 246 27.32 -3.97 36.14
N LEU A 247 26.05 -3.63 35.90
CA LEU A 247 25.70 -2.71 34.82
C LEU A 247 26.18 -1.28 35.08
N PRO A 248 26.68 -0.56 34.04
CA PRO A 248 27.06 0.83 34.14
C PRO A 248 25.90 1.71 34.61
N SER A 249 26.17 2.67 35.49
CA SER A 249 25.18 3.67 35.86
C SER A 249 24.87 4.58 34.66
N SER A 250 23.59 4.90 34.47
CA SER A 250 23.14 5.80 33.41
C SER A 250 21.85 6.51 33.83
N LYS A 251 21.85 7.84 33.67
CA LYS A 251 20.64 8.65 33.81
C LYS A 251 19.72 8.44 32.61
N PRO A 252 18.39 8.49 32.80
CA PRO A 252 17.43 8.49 31.69
C PRO A 252 17.61 9.77 30.86
N ARG A 253 17.90 9.61 29.57
CA ARG A 253 18.13 10.70 28.61
C ARG A 253 17.81 10.24 27.20
N PHE A 254 17.78 11.17 26.27
CA PHE A 254 17.68 10.85 24.85
C PHE A 254 18.90 10.04 24.39
N ILE A 255 18.63 8.94 23.71
CA ILE A 255 19.64 8.06 23.10
C ILE A 255 19.31 8.00 21.61
N GLN A 256 20.27 8.32 20.75
CA GLN A 256 20.04 8.30 19.31
C GLN A 256 19.54 6.92 18.85
N PRO A 257 18.36 6.81 18.21
CA PRO A 257 17.81 5.52 17.85
C PRO A 257 18.70 4.76 16.86
N MET A 258 18.88 3.46 17.10
CA MET A 258 19.61 2.55 16.22
C MET A 258 18.85 2.33 14.90
N LYS A 259 19.56 2.33 13.77
CA LYS A 259 18.94 2.36 12.43
C LYS A 259 19.08 1.01 11.73
N PRO A 260 17.98 0.38 11.27
CA PRO A 260 18.08 -0.84 10.49
C PRO A 260 18.66 -0.55 9.09
N ARG A 261 19.41 -1.52 8.55
CA ARG A 261 19.88 -1.52 7.16
C ARG A 261 18.84 -2.17 6.25
N LEU A 262 18.51 -1.55 5.11
CA LEU A 262 17.67 -2.18 4.11
C LEU A 262 18.43 -3.34 3.46
N VAL A 263 17.78 -4.49 3.33
CA VAL A 263 18.30 -5.65 2.61
C VAL A 263 17.19 -6.25 1.75
N GLU A 264 17.55 -6.74 0.57
CA GLU A 264 16.57 -7.34 -0.36
C GLU A 264 16.19 -8.77 0.05
N LYS A 265 17.15 -9.52 0.58
CA LYS A 265 16.98 -10.93 0.96
C LYS A 265 17.36 -11.12 2.42
N PRO A 266 16.67 -12.03 3.14
CA PRO A 266 17.08 -12.38 4.48
C PRO A 266 18.52 -12.92 4.51
N PRO A 267 19.29 -12.67 5.58
CA PRO A 267 20.62 -13.23 5.74
C PRO A 267 20.59 -14.76 5.66
N ALA A 268 21.51 -15.34 4.89
CA ALA A 268 21.62 -16.80 4.72
C ALA A 268 22.13 -17.51 5.99
N ALA A 269 22.82 -16.79 6.87
CA ALA A 269 23.41 -17.30 8.10
C ALA A 269 23.27 -16.29 9.25
N GLY A 270 23.46 -16.81 10.47
CA GLY A 270 23.37 -16.04 11.71
C GLY A 270 22.07 -16.31 12.47
N ALA A 271 22.12 -16.06 13.77
CA ALA A 271 20.98 -16.20 14.64
C ALA A 271 20.22 -14.86 14.69
N TRP A 272 18.99 -14.83 14.17
CA TRP A 272 18.16 -13.63 14.05
C TRP A 272 16.82 -13.83 14.76
N ILE A 273 16.29 -12.76 15.34
CA ILE A 273 14.87 -12.63 15.66
C ILE A 273 14.22 -11.72 14.65
N TYR A 274 12.95 -11.98 14.35
CA TYR A 274 12.16 -11.12 13.48
C TYR A 274 10.97 -10.55 14.24
N GLU A 275 10.70 -9.27 14.01
CA GLU A 275 9.56 -8.53 14.53
C GLU A 275 8.80 -7.91 13.35
N LEU A 276 7.52 -7.57 13.55
CA LEU A 276 6.78 -6.82 12.55
C LEU A 276 7.41 -5.45 12.32
N LYS A 277 7.51 -5.05 11.05
CA LYS A 277 7.81 -3.65 10.73
C LYS A 277 6.52 -2.85 10.83
N PHE A 278 6.54 -1.84 11.68
CA PHE A 278 5.46 -0.89 11.86
C PHE A 278 5.66 0.34 10.99
N ASP A 279 4.55 0.84 10.45
CA ASP A 279 4.46 2.07 9.67
C ASP A 279 3.91 3.19 10.55
N GLY A 280 4.78 4.10 11.00
CA GLY A 280 4.47 5.08 12.03
C GLY A 280 5.60 6.05 12.33
N ILE A 281 5.64 6.52 13.58
CA ILE A 281 6.62 7.50 14.06
C ILE A 281 7.41 6.90 15.20
N ARG A 282 8.70 6.72 14.95
CA ARG A 282 9.64 6.27 15.98
C ARG A 282 9.70 7.26 17.13
N ALA A 283 9.49 6.76 18.34
CA ALA A 283 9.47 7.54 19.56
C ALA A 283 10.29 6.86 20.66
N LEU A 284 11.08 7.67 21.37
CA LEU A 284 11.71 7.29 22.62
C LEU A 284 10.89 7.85 23.78
N ALA A 285 10.40 6.95 24.63
CA ALA A 285 9.76 7.31 25.87
C ALA A 285 10.79 7.34 26.99
N ILE A 286 11.01 8.51 27.58
CA ILE A 286 11.94 8.73 28.69
C ILE A 286 11.12 9.04 29.93
N LYS A 287 11.22 8.18 30.93
CA LYS A 287 10.48 8.30 32.19
C LYS A 287 11.43 8.58 33.34
N ILE A 288 11.05 9.56 34.17
CA ILE A 288 11.66 9.89 35.46
C ILE A 288 10.53 10.06 36.46
N ASP A 289 10.30 9.07 37.30
CA ASP A 289 9.19 8.96 38.24
C ASP A 289 7.82 9.18 37.56
N LYS A 290 7.29 10.40 37.66
CA LYS A 290 5.98 10.81 37.12
C LYS A 290 6.10 11.72 35.90
N LYS A 291 7.32 12.09 35.51
CA LYS A 291 7.60 12.89 34.32
C LYS A 291 7.93 11.96 33.16
N VAL A 292 7.31 12.22 32.02
CA VAL A 292 7.54 11.46 30.79
C VAL A 292 7.77 12.46 29.66
N SER A 293 8.87 12.28 28.95
CA SER A 293 9.13 12.92 27.65
C SER A 293 8.98 11.88 26.55
N LEU A 294 8.36 12.25 25.44
CA LEU A 294 8.18 11.37 24.29
C LEU A 294 8.86 12.03 23.09
N LEU A 295 10.06 11.58 22.75
CA LEU A 295 10.90 12.26 21.77
C LEU A 295 10.94 11.50 20.45
N SER A 296 10.86 12.22 19.33
CA SER A 296 11.03 11.62 18.00
C SER A 296 12.47 11.14 17.81
N ARG A 297 12.72 10.44 16.69
CA ARG A 297 14.07 10.08 16.25
C ARG A 297 15.09 11.22 16.19
N ASN A 298 14.60 12.46 16.02
CA ASN A 298 15.41 13.67 15.90
C ASN A 298 15.24 14.59 17.11
N GLU A 299 14.81 14.03 18.25
CA GLU A 299 14.66 14.73 19.53
C GLU A 299 13.53 15.78 19.57
N ASN A 300 12.60 15.73 18.61
CA ASN A 300 11.41 16.60 18.64
C ASN A 300 10.43 16.09 19.70
N GLU A 301 9.88 16.99 20.52
CA GLU A 301 8.87 16.62 21.53
C GLU A 301 7.54 16.21 20.88
N LEU A 302 7.03 15.04 21.29
CA LEU A 302 5.79 14.43 20.81
C LEU A 302 4.73 14.31 21.91
N ALA A 303 5.03 14.70 23.16
CA ALA A 303 4.10 14.55 24.28
C ALA A 303 2.73 15.21 24.04
N GLN A 304 2.72 16.42 23.47
CA GLN A 304 1.47 17.12 23.13
C GLN A 304 0.69 16.44 22.00
N ARG A 305 1.42 15.75 21.10
CA ARG A 305 0.85 15.04 19.96
C ARG A 305 0.21 13.72 20.39
N PHE A 306 0.78 13.06 21.40
CA PHE A 306 0.36 11.75 21.89
C PHE A 306 0.22 11.69 23.42
N PRO A 307 -0.66 12.51 24.02
CA PRO A 307 -0.83 12.57 25.47
C PRO A 307 -1.29 11.24 26.11
N GLU A 308 -2.05 10.42 25.38
CA GLU A 308 -2.49 9.09 25.82
C GLU A 308 -1.31 8.11 26.00
N ILE A 309 -0.27 8.21 25.17
CA ILE A 309 0.95 7.39 25.32
C ILE A 309 1.75 7.86 26.53
N VAL A 310 1.90 9.18 26.70
CA VAL A 310 2.56 9.78 27.87
C VAL A 310 1.88 9.34 29.17
N GLY A 311 0.55 9.36 29.19
CA GLY A 311 -0.26 8.90 30.32
C GLY A 311 0.00 7.43 30.67
N ALA A 312 0.10 6.56 29.67
CA ALA A 312 0.35 5.13 29.87
C ALA A 312 1.81 4.83 30.28
N VAL A 313 2.80 5.51 29.71
CA VAL A 313 4.20 5.33 30.12
C VAL A 313 4.39 5.74 31.58
N LYS A 314 3.66 6.78 32.03
CA LYS A 314 3.70 7.25 33.41
C LYS A 314 3.23 6.21 34.43
N THR A 315 2.38 5.25 34.03
CA THR A 315 1.84 4.20 34.92
C THR A 315 2.71 2.96 35.00
N LEU A 316 3.75 2.82 34.17
CA LEU A 316 4.66 1.67 34.22
C LEU A 316 5.26 1.49 35.64
N PRO A 317 5.46 0.25 36.12
CA PRO A 317 5.83 -0.04 37.51
C PRO A 317 7.34 0.12 37.81
N VAL A 318 7.97 1.16 37.28
CA VAL A 318 9.43 1.42 37.39
C VAL A 318 9.70 2.89 37.72
N GLY A 319 10.83 3.22 38.35
CA GLY A 319 11.17 4.61 38.67
C GLY A 319 11.66 5.36 37.42
N GLU A 320 12.60 4.76 36.71
CA GLU A 320 13.23 5.35 35.54
C GLU A 320 13.31 4.34 34.39
N CYS A 321 13.01 4.77 33.17
CA CYS A 321 13.26 3.96 31.99
C CYS A 321 13.45 4.78 30.72
N VAL A 322 14.16 4.21 29.75
CA VAL A 322 14.21 4.70 28.36
C VAL A 322 13.79 3.58 27.42
N ILE A 323 12.64 3.75 26.75
CA ILE A 323 12.02 2.75 25.88
C ILE A 323 12.05 3.24 24.43
N ASP A 324 12.46 2.38 23.50
CA ASP A 324 12.44 2.61 22.06
C ASP A 324 11.25 1.87 21.44
N GLY A 325 10.47 2.58 20.63
CA GLY A 325 9.22 2.06 20.06
C GLY A 325 8.73 2.85 18.85
N GLU A 326 7.61 2.40 18.29
CA GLU A 326 6.92 3.05 17.18
C GLU A 326 5.50 3.45 17.59
N VAL A 327 5.14 4.72 17.38
CA VAL A 327 3.76 5.19 17.50
C VAL A 327 3.05 4.95 16.18
N VAL A 328 1.96 4.19 16.20
CA VAL A 328 1.19 3.83 15.01
C VAL A 328 -0.29 4.13 15.17
N ALA A 329 -0.97 4.35 14.06
CA ALA A 329 -2.41 4.21 13.98
C ALA A 329 -2.74 2.92 13.23
N LEU A 330 -3.74 2.17 13.68
CA LEU A 330 -4.18 0.94 13.03
C LEU A 330 -5.44 1.17 12.20
N ASP A 331 -5.58 0.44 11.10
CA ASP A 331 -6.85 0.30 10.38
C ASP A 331 -7.78 -0.75 11.02
N GLU A 332 -8.94 -0.98 10.40
CA GLU A 332 -9.96 -1.91 10.88
C GLU A 332 -9.47 -3.37 10.92
N GLU A 333 -8.47 -3.71 10.10
CA GLU A 333 -7.84 -5.02 10.08
C GLU A 333 -6.61 -5.13 11.01
N GLY A 334 -6.29 -4.06 11.76
CA GLY A 334 -5.19 -4.01 12.70
C GLY A 334 -3.82 -3.75 12.07
N ARG A 335 -3.75 -3.28 10.82
CA ARG A 335 -2.50 -2.96 10.13
C ARG A 335 -2.11 -1.51 10.43
N SER A 336 -0.82 -1.29 10.70
CA SER A 336 -0.29 0.06 10.91
C SER A 336 -0.34 0.87 9.62
N SER A 337 -0.80 2.13 9.69
CA SER A 337 -0.83 3.04 8.56
C SER A 337 -0.41 4.45 8.97
N PHE A 338 0.70 4.93 8.38
CA PHE A 338 1.15 6.30 8.55
C PHE A 338 0.15 7.31 7.98
N GLN A 339 -0.53 6.95 6.89
CA GLN A 339 -1.56 7.81 6.31
C GLN A 339 -2.72 8.05 7.29
N ILE A 340 -3.14 7.03 8.03
CA ILE A 340 -4.16 7.18 9.09
C ILE A 340 -3.64 8.06 10.23
N LEU A 341 -2.38 7.85 10.64
CA LEU A 341 -1.74 8.66 11.69
C LEU A 341 -1.69 10.15 11.31
N GLN A 342 -1.32 10.45 10.05
CA GLN A 342 -1.32 11.81 9.54
C GLN A 342 -2.73 12.39 9.39
N ALA A 343 -3.69 11.60 8.90
CA ALA A 343 -5.08 12.05 8.79
C ALA A 343 -5.68 12.36 10.16
N ARG A 344 -5.31 11.61 11.22
CA ARG A 344 -5.70 11.95 12.60
C ARG A 344 -5.26 13.35 12.98
N GLU A 345 -4.02 13.73 12.70
CA GLU A 345 -3.48 15.05 13.03
C GLU A 345 -4.08 16.17 12.19
N MET A 346 -4.16 15.96 10.88
CA MET A 346 -4.66 16.99 9.98
C MET A 346 -6.18 17.13 10.09
N GLU A 347 -6.90 16.04 10.28
CA GLU A 347 -8.36 15.97 10.15
C GLU A 347 -9.10 15.90 11.50
N GLY A 348 -8.40 15.62 12.60
CA GLY A 348 -9.01 15.46 13.93
C GLY A 348 -9.74 14.13 14.13
N LYS A 349 -9.46 13.13 13.27
CA LYS A 349 -10.07 11.79 13.35
C LYS A 349 -9.61 11.04 14.59
N LYS A 350 -10.52 10.33 15.25
CA LYS A 350 -10.24 9.52 16.44
C LYS A 350 -9.87 8.08 16.07
N SER A 351 -8.84 7.91 15.26
CA SER A 351 -8.25 6.58 15.06
C SER A 351 -7.47 6.19 16.32
N PRO A 352 -7.62 4.95 16.83
CA PRO A 352 -6.84 4.50 17.96
C PRO A 352 -5.35 4.50 17.59
N ILE A 353 -4.52 4.98 18.51
CA ILE A 353 -3.07 4.89 18.37
C ILE A 353 -2.49 3.97 19.42
N TYR A 354 -1.36 3.36 19.06
CA TYR A 354 -0.64 2.44 19.91
C TYR A 354 0.85 2.76 19.88
N PHE A 355 1.52 2.48 20.98
CA PHE A 355 2.97 2.55 21.11
C PHE A 355 3.53 1.12 21.15
N TYR A 356 4.00 0.64 20.01
CA TYR A 356 4.66 -0.66 19.91
C TYR A 356 6.10 -0.53 20.39
N VAL A 357 6.35 -0.97 21.61
CA VAL A 357 7.67 -0.90 22.25
C VAL A 357 8.50 -2.13 21.88
N PHE A 358 9.75 -1.92 21.46
CA PHE A 358 10.57 -3.00 20.90
C PHE A 358 11.99 -3.10 21.45
N ASP A 359 12.47 -2.13 22.22
CA ASP A 359 13.74 -2.21 22.95
C ASP A 359 13.74 -1.36 24.24
N LEU A 360 14.57 -1.72 25.22
CA LEU A 360 14.74 -1.05 26.50
C LEU A 360 16.22 -0.67 26.67
N LEU A 361 16.50 0.62 26.78
CA LEU A 361 17.86 1.16 26.71
C LEU A 361 18.44 1.52 28.08
N GLN A 362 17.58 1.83 29.03
CA GLN A 362 17.92 2.18 30.42
C GLN A 362 16.76 1.76 31.31
N LEU A 363 17.09 1.29 32.52
CA LEU A 363 16.13 0.94 33.56
C LEU A 363 16.73 1.27 34.94
N ASP A 364 16.00 1.99 35.78
CA ASP A 364 16.30 2.27 37.19
C ASP A 364 17.80 2.58 37.46
N GLY A 365 18.30 3.63 36.82
CA GLY A 365 19.68 4.11 36.96
C GLY A 365 20.76 3.29 36.25
N LYS A 366 20.41 2.24 35.49
CA LYS A 366 21.35 1.35 34.80
C LYS A 366 21.22 1.38 33.28
N SER A 367 22.35 1.45 32.58
CA SER A 367 22.41 1.33 31.13
C SER A 367 22.22 -0.12 30.68
N LEU A 368 21.34 -0.35 29.72
CA LEU A 368 21.12 -1.67 29.13
C LEU A 368 21.72 -1.82 27.74
N ILE A 369 22.21 -0.75 27.12
CA ILE A 369 22.65 -0.75 25.71
C ILE A 369 23.78 -1.76 25.40
N SER A 370 24.60 -2.10 26.40
CA SER A 370 25.69 -3.08 26.27
C SER A 370 25.22 -4.53 26.48
N LEU A 371 24.02 -4.74 27.02
CA LEU A 371 23.47 -6.08 27.16
C LEU A 371 23.13 -6.67 25.78
N PRO A 372 23.17 -8.00 25.64
CA PRO A 372 22.57 -8.68 24.51
C PRO A 372 21.08 -8.32 24.33
N LEU A 373 20.57 -8.44 23.11
CA LEU A 373 19.19 -8.11 22.73
C LEU A 373 18.15 -8.80 23.61
N GLU A 374 18.35 -10.07 23.91
CA GLU A 374 17.36 -10.92 24.58
C GLU A 374 17.06 -10.45 26.01
N PRO A 375 18.05 -10.23 26.91
CA PRO A 375 17.81 -9.61 28.21
C PRO A 375 17.06 -8.27 28.13
N ARG A 376 17.41 -7.40 27.18
CA ARG A 376 16.72 -6.09 27.04
C ARG A 376 15.24 -6.27 26.71
N LYS A 377 14.92 -7.20 25.80
CA LYS A 377 13.54 -7.50 25.43
C LYS A 377 12.77 -8.20 26.54
N GLN A 378 13.39 -9.12 27.28
CA GLN A 378 12.77 -9.79 28.43
C GLN A 378 12.39 -8.80 29.52
N LEU A 379 13.30 -7.87 29.85
CA LEU A 379 13.03 -6.80 30.80
C LEU A 379 11.91 -5.87 30.30
N LEU A 380 11.92 -5.53 29.00
CA LEU A 380 10.86 -4.72 28.39
C LEU A 380 9.48 -5.39 28.51
N GLU A 381 9.41 -6.68 28.20
CA GLU A 381 8.16 -7.45 28.30
C GLU A 381 7.63 -7.48 29.73
N GLN A 382 8.52 -7.67 30.72
CA GLN A 382 8.16 -7.68 32.15
C GLN A 382 7.61 -6.33 32.61
N ILE A 383 8.21 -5.20 32.23
CA ILE A 383 7.72 -3.88 32.66
C ILE A 383 6.43 -3.48 31.96
N CYS A 384 6.12 -4.09 30.81
CA CYS A 384 4.93 -3.79 30.00
C CYS A 384 3.78 -4.80 30.18
N SER A 385 3.94 -5.85 30.98
CA SER A 385 2.96 -6.95 31.11
C SER A 385 1.55 -6.46 31.48
N ASP A 386 1.47 -5.45 32.35
CA ASP A 386 0.22 -4.89 32.87
C ASP A 386 -0.09 -3.49 32.32
N ALA A 387 0.67 -3.00 31.34
CA ALA A 387 0.52 -1.64 30.84
C ALA A 387 -0.82 -1.42 30.12
N GLY A 388 -1.30 -2.45 29.41
CA GLY A 388 -2.49 -2.37 28.56
C GLY A 388 -2.35 -1.35 27.43
N ASP A 389 -3.44 -1.14 26.68
CA ASP A 389 -3.46 -0.13 25.63
C ASP A 389 -3.33 1.28 26.22
N PRO A 390 -2.59 2.19 25.54
CA PRO A 390 -2.03 2.07 24.19
C PRO A 390 -0.64 1.43 24.09
N ILE A 391 -0.03 0.90 25.15
CA ILE A 391 1.33 0.32 25.09
C ILE A 391 1.26 -1.16 24.70
N ARG A 392 2.00 -1.56 23.67
CA ARG A 392 2.05 -2.95 23.21
C ARG A 392 3.49 -3.41 23.02
N PHE A 393 3.84 -4.56 23.57
CA PHE A 393 5.15 -5.16 23.34
C PHE A 393 5.25 -5.76 21.94
N SER A 394 6.32 -5.40 21.22
CA SER A 394 6.69 -6.01 19.93
C SER A 394 7.47 -7.30 20.17
N GLY A 395 6.76 -8.43 20.17
CA GLY A 395 7.33 -9.76 20.35
C GLY A 395 7.98 -10.33 19.09
N GLU A 396 8.82 -11.35 19.28
CA GLU A 396 9.39 -12.14 18.19
C GLU A 396 8.30 -12.96 17.50
N ILE A 397 8.19 -12.86 16.17
CA ILE A 397 7.21 -13.60 15.37
C ILE A 397 7.77 -14.90 14.74
N GLY A 398 9.08 -15.15 14.87
CA GLY A 398 9.74 -16.39 14.46
C GLY A 398 11.14 -16.18 13.89
N GLY A 399 11.78 -17.28 13.45
CA GLY A 399 13.16 -17.28 12.93
C GLY A 399 13.31 -17.47 11.40
N HIS A 400 12.24 -17.83 10.68
CA HIS A 400 12.29 -18.13 9.24
C HIS A 400 11.81 -16.93 8.41
N ALA A 401 12.70 -15.98 8.14
CA ALA A 401 12.35 -14.72 7.47
C ALA A 401 11.62 -14.87 6.13
N THR A 402 11.98 -15.85 5.30
CA THR A 402 11.33 -16.03 3.99
C THR A 402 9.84 -16.36 4.14
N ALA A 403 9.51 -17.31 5.02
CA ALA A 403 8.12 -17.67 5.30
C ALA A 403 7.36 -16.51 5.99
N LEU A 404 8.02 -15.80 6.90
CA LEU A 404 7.44 -14.62 7.55
C LEU A 404 7.14 -13.51 6.54
N LEU A 405 8.05 -13.23 5.60
CA LEU A 405 7.84 -12.21 4.57
C LEU A 405 6.68 -12.54 3.64
N GLN A 406 6.50 -13.82 3.27
CA GLN A 406 5.35 -14.24 2.49
C GLN A 406 4.04 -13.96 3.24
N GLU A 407 3.97 -14.30 4.53
CA GLU A 407 2.78 -14.08 5.34
C GLU A 407 2.51 -12.58 5.60
N VAL A 408 3.56 -11.80 5.86
CA VAL A 408 3.48 -10.34 6.04
C VAL A 408 3.00 -9.67 4.74
N LYS A 409 3.54 -10.08 3.58
CA LYS A 409 3.09 -9.62 2.26
C LYS A 409 1.62 -9.97 2.02
N ARG A 410 1.21 -11.21 2.33
CA ARG A 410 -0.17 -11.70 2.18
C ARG A 410 -1.17 -10.89 3.00
N ARG A 411 -0.76 -10.44 4.20
CA ARG A 411 -1.58 -9.59 5.08
C ARG A 411 -1.52 -8.10 4.73
N GLY A 412 -0.76 -7.71 3.71
CA GLY A 412 -0.58 -6.31 3.34
C GLY A 412 0.15 -5.49 4.41
N LEU A 413 0.97 -6.14 5.25
CA LEU A 413 1.80 -5.50 6.25
C LEU A 413 3.10 -5.00 5.60
N GLU A 414 3.75 -4.03 6.24
CA GLU A 414 4.86 -3.28 5.62
C GLU A 414 6.11 -4.14 5.39
N GLY A 415 6.40 -5.05 6.32
CA GLY A 415 7.62 -5.85 6.29
C GLY A 415 7.96 -6.44 7.66
N ILE A 416 9.22 -6.85 7.80
CA ILE A 416 9.79 -7.31 9.07
C ILE A 416 11.09 -6.59 9.39
N ILE A 417 11.37 -6.44 10.68
CA ILE A 417 12.66 -6.02 11.21
C ILE A 417 13.39 -7.25 11.74
N GLY A 418 14.53 -7.56 11.15
CA GLY A 418 15.44 -8.58 11.65
C GLY A 418 16.42 -7.97 12.64
N LYS A 419 16.59 -8.57 13.81
CA LYS A 419 17.57 -8.15 14.82
C LYS A 419 18.47 -9.34 15.15
N GLN A 420 19.78 -9.15 15.11
CA GLN A 420 20.73 -10.21 15.38
C GLN A 420 20.70 -10.59 16.86
N ARG A 421 20.55 -11.88 17.15
CA ARG A 421 20.63 -12.42 18.51
C ARG A 421 21.99 -12.13 19.14
N GLY A 422 22.02 -11.90 20.45
CA GLY A 422 23.26 -11.57 21.15
C GLY A 422 23.78 -10.14 20.93
N SER A 423 23.16 -9.35 20.05
CA SER A 423 23.69 -8.03 19.67
C SER A 423 23.46 -6.94 20.73
N PRO A 424 24.42 -6.02 20.93
CA PRO A 424 24.20 -4.82 21.72
C PRO A 424 23.29 -3.84 20.97
N TYR A 425 22.81 -2.82 21.67
CA TYR A 425 22.21 -1.65 21.04
C TYR A 425 23.32 -0.69 20.61
N GLU A 426 23.30 -0.24 19.36
CA GLU A 426 24.29 0.70 18.82
C GLU A 426 23.64 2.06 18.49
N PRO A 427 23.68 3.03 19.41
CA PRO A 427 23.01 4.31 19.23
C PRO A 427 23.41 5.01 17.93
N GLY A 428 22.42 5.43 17.14
CA GLY A 428 22.58 6.17 15.89
C GLY A 428 23.23 5.41 14.71
N ARG A 429 23.75 4.21 14.93
CA ARG A 429 24.47 3.44 13.91
C ARG A 429 23.53 2.64 13.00
N ARG A 430 24.03 2.36 11.79
CA ARG A 430 23.43 1.47 10.80
C ARG A 430 24.44 0.37 10.42
N SER A 431 24.84 -0.43 11.40
CA SER A 431 25.84 -1.50 11.22
C SER A 431 25.32 -2.69 10.40
N GLY A 432 24.00 -2.89 10.37
CA GLY A 432 23.37 -4.03 9.73
C GLY A 432 23.10 -5.21 10.66
N ILE A 433 23.37 -5.09 11.96
CA ILE A 433 22.90 -6.07 12.97
C ILE A 433 21.40 -5.89 13.27
N TRP A 434 20.83 -4.76 12.86
CA TRP A 434 19.41 -4.60 12.57
C TRP A 434 19.22 -4.46 11.06
N ILE A 435 18.26 -5.19 10.51
CA ILE A 435 17.90 -5.15 9.10
C ILE A 435 16.40 -4.88 8.95
N LYS A 436 16.02 -4.26 7.84
CA LYS A 436 14.62 -4.12 7.43
C LYS A 436 14.44 -4.84 6.08
N LEU A 437 13.42 -5.68 6.01
CA LEU A 437 12.96 -6.37 4.81
C LEU A 437 11.55 -5.86 4.52
N LYS A 438 11.36 -5.20 3.38
CA LYS A 438 10.08 -4.55 3.03
C LYS A 438 9.29 -5.42 2.06
N CYS A 439 7.98 -5.48 2.27
CA CYS A 439 7.03 -6.10 1.33
C CYS A 439 6.47 -5.06 0.35
N VAL A 440 6.62 -3.77 0.66
CA VAL A 440 6.14 -2.65 -0.14
C VAL A 440 7.27 -1.65 -0.37
N ASN A 441 7.34 -1.10 -1.57
CA ASN A 441 8.26 0.00 -1.89
C ASN A 441 7.70 1.31 -1.34
N GLU A 442 8.19 1.68 -0.16
CA GLU A 442 7.85 2.93 0.52
C GLU A 442 9.15 3.62 0.94
N GLN A 443 9.28 4.91 0.66
CA GLN A 443 10.49 5.67 0.96
C GLN A 443 10.14 7.15 1.20
N GLU A 444 11.01 7.84 1.91
CA GLU A 444 10.92 9.29 2.06
C GLU A 444 11.56 10.05 0.89
N PHE A 445 10.94 11.19 0.56
CA PHE A 445 11.34 12.10 -0.51
C PHE A 445 11.20 13.55 -0.06
N VAL A 446 11.97 14.44 -0.66
CA VAL A 446 11.92 15.89 -0.44
C VAL A 446 11.03 16.53 -1.49
N ILE A 447 10.09 17.37 -1.07
CA ILE A 447 9.22 18.13 -1.96
C ILE A 447 9.99 19.36 -2.44
N GLY A 448 10.11 19.52 -3.75
CA GLY A 448 10.77 20.68 -4.38
C GLY A 448 9.84 21.57 -5.20
N GLY A 449 8.59 21.16 -5.39
CA GLY A 449 7.61 21.96 -6.13
C GLY A 449 6.25 21.29 -6.22
N TYR A 450 5.32 21.95 -6.90
CA TYR A 450 4.00 21.43 -7.21
C TYR A 450 3.49 21.94 -8.56
N THR A 451 2.58 21.18 -9.18
CA THR A 451 1.91 21.57 -10.41
C THR A 451 0.68 22.41 -10.11
N PRO A 452 0.24 23.28 -11.05
CA PRO A 452 -1.08 23.90 -10.97
C PRO A 452 -2.19 22.87 -10.80
N PRO A 453 -3.35 23.28 -10.23
CA PRO A 453 -4.52 22.42 -10.15
C PRO A 453 -4.97 21.97 -11.54
N ALA A 454 -5.54 20.77 -11.62
CA ALA A 454 -6.08 20.20 -12.85
C ALA A 454 -7.39 19.45 -12.56
N GLY A 455 -8.34 19.51 -13.49
CA GLY A 455 -9.69 18.95 -13.31
C GLY A 455 -10.44 19.62 -12.16
N SER A 456 -11.12 18.83 -11.33
CA SER A 456 -11.88 19.30 -10.16
C SER A 456 -11.02 19.61 -8.92
N ARG A 457 -9.71 19.34 -8.99
CA ARG A 457 -8.80 19.50 -7.84
C ARG A 457 -8.51 20.98 -7.59
N LYS A 458 -8.73 21.43 -6.36
CA LYS A 458 -8.34 22.78 -5.90
C LYS A 458 -6.90 22.77 -5.36
N HIS A 459 -6.25 23.92 -5.35
CA HIS A 459 -4.89 24.16 -4.84
C HIS A 459 -3.74 23.69 -5.75
N PHE A 460 -3.48 22.39 -5.88
CA PHE A 460 -2.42 21.89 -6.74
C PHE A 460 -2.76 20.53 -7.37
N GLY A 461 -2.15 20.23 -8.52
CA GLY A 461 -2.39 18.99 -9.25
C GLY A 461 -1.55 17.82 -8.73
N ALA A 462 -0.28 18.04 -8.44
CA ALA A 462 0.63 17.05 -7.91
C ALA A 462 1.84 17.72 -7.26
N ILE A 463 2.52 17.04 -6.34
CA ILE A 463 3.83 17.47 -5.84
C ILE A 463 4.95 16.89 -6.72
N LEU A 464 6.05 17.62 -6.83
CA LEU A 464 7.30 17.16 -7.39
C LEU A 464 8.23 16.77 -6.25
N VAL A 465 8.72 15.54 -6.28
CA VAL A 465 9.53 14.97 -5.19
C VAL A 465 10.89 14.51 -5.70
N GLY A 466 11.87 14.49 -4.82
CA GLY A 466 13.24 14.06 -5.11
C GLY A 466 13.98 13.52 -3.90
N TYR A 467 15.23 13.17 -4.09
CA TYR A 467 16.14 12.71 -3.04
C TYR A 467 17.52 13.35 -3.21
N TYR A 468 18.29 13.45 -2.13
CA TYR A 468 19.64 13.97 -2.19
C TYR A 468 20.63 12.90 -2.66
N LYS A 469 21.47 13.28 -3.63
CA LYS A 469 22.66 12.53 -4.07
C LYS A 469 23.80 13.52 -4.22
N ASP A 470 24.91 13.28 -3.52
CA ASP A 470 26.08 14.17 -3.52
C ASP A 470 25.69 15.63 -3.18
N ASN A 471 24.84 15.80 -2.17
CA ASN A 471 24.28 17.08 -1.72
C ASN A 471 23.38 17.84 -2.75
N ARG A 472 23.09 17.23 -3.90
CA ARG A 472 22.20 17.75 -4.95
C ARG A 472 20.84 17.08 -4.89
N LEU A 473 19.76 17.86 -5.06
CA LEU A 473 18.41 17.34 -5.04
C LEU A 473 18.05 16.80 -6.43
N MET A 474 17.92 15.48 -6.54
CA MET A 474 17.59 14.77 -7.77
C MET A 474 16.09 14.49 -7.84
N PHE A 475 15.44 14.84 -8.94
CA PHE A 475 14.03 14.61 -9.18
C PHE A 475 13.73 13.10 -9.22
N ALA A 476 12.68 12.67 -8.55
CA ALA A 476 12.25 11.27 -8.48
C ALA A 476 10.86 11.05 -9.07
N GLY A 477 9.97 12.04 -9.05
CA GLY A 477 8.57 11.75 -9.33
C GLY A 477 7.64 12.94 -9.27
N LYS A 478 6.59 12.90 -10.09
CA LYS A 478 5.35 13.62 -9.84
C LYS A 478 4.39 12.71 -9.05
N VAL A 479 3.89 13.18 -7.92
CA VAL A 479 2.96 12.43 -7.07
C VAL A 479 1.60 13.14 -7.04
N GLY A 480 0.59 12.50 -7.61
CA GLY A 480 -0.75 13.08 -7.79
C GLY A 480 -1.88 12.37 -7.04
N THR A 481 -1.59 11.34 -6.27
CA THR A 481 -2.56 10.52 -5.53
C THR A 481 -2.19 10.47 -4.04
N GLY A 482 -3.13 10.05 -3.17
CA GLY A 482 -2.92 9.99 -1.72
C GLY A 482 -3.34 11.24 -0.94
N PHE A 483 -3.81 12.29 -1.62
CA PHE A 483 -4.27 13.53 -0.99
C PHE A 483 -5.78 13.54 -0.73
N THR A 484 -6.18 14.04 0.45
CA THR A 484 -7.56 14.41 0.76
C THR A 484 -7.79 15.89 0.45
N ALA A 485 -9.04 16.34 0.40
CA ALA A 485 -9.34 17.76 0.19
C ALA A 485 -8.72 18.65 1.29
N LYS A 486 -8.69 18.15 2.53
CA LYS A 486 -8.08 18.86 3.66
C LYS A 486 -6.56 18.88 3.54
N SER A 487 -5.92 17.75 3.22
CA SER A 487 -4.46 17.72 3.07
C SER A 487 -3.97 18.58 1.90
N LEU A 488 -4.70 18.62 0.77
CA LEU A 488 -4.40 19.56 -0.33
C LEU A 488 -4.38 21.01 0.13
N SER A 489 -5.41 21.43 0.88
CA SER A 489 -5.51 22.81 1.36
C SER A 489 -4.42 23.16 2.37
N THR A 490 -4.15 22.27 3.34
CA THR A 490 -3.12 22.46 4.36
C THR A 490 -1.73 22.51 3.76
N LEU A 491 -1.40 21.55 2.87
CA LEU A 491 -0.11 21.48 2.20
C LEU A 491 0.12 22.69 1.30
N HIS A 492 -0.90 23.12 0.56
CA HIS A 492 -0.79 24.32 -0.27
C HIS A 492 -0.45 25.57 0.55
N LYS A 493 -1.07 25.75 1.73
CA LYS A 493 -0.70 26.85 2.64
C LYS A 493 0.77 26.76 3.07
N LYS A 494 1.25 25.58 3.43
CA LYS A 494 2.67 25.36 3.78
C LYS A 494 3.59 25.66 2.59
N PHE A 495 3.26 25.20 1.39
CA PHE A 495 4.06 25.42 0.18
C PHE A 495 4.11 26.89 -0.22
N ARG A 496 3.01 27.64 -0.06
CA ARG A 496 2.98 29.09 -0.32
C ARG A 496 3.88 29.87 0.64
N ALA A 497 4.06 29.40 1.87
CA ALA A 497 4.96 30.02 2.84
C ALA A 497 6.45 29.77 2.53
N GLU A 498 6.74 28.76 1.71
CA GLU A 498 8.09 28.33 1.34
C GLU A 498 8.32 28.45 -0.18
N GLU A 499 7.60 29.37 -0.83
CA GLU A 499 7.71 29.58 -2.28
C GLU A 499 9.10 30.11 -2.65
N ARG A 500 9.60 29.66 -3.81
CA ARG A 500 10.84 30.14 -4.41
C ARG A 500 10.67 30.33 -5.92
N ASP A 501 11.55 31.12 -6.52
CA ASP A 501 11.43 31.51 -7.93
C ASP A 501 12.03 30.47 -8.90
N ASP A 502 12.99 29.67 -8.44
CA ASP A 502 13.79 28.77 -9.26
C ASP A 502 13.61 27.29 -8.89
N CYS A 503 13.86 26.41 -9.85
CA CYS A 503 13.75 24.96 -9.68
C CYS A 503 14.85 24.44 -8.74
N PRO A 504 14.51 23.78 -7.62
CA PRO A 504 15.51 23.24 -6.69
C PRO A 504 16.08 21.88 -7.14
N PHE A 505 15.53 21.27 -8.19
CA PHE A 505 16.03 20.00 -8.73
C PHE A 505 17.15 20.25 -9.72
N GLU A 506 18.27 19.56 -9.52
CA GLU A 506 19.47 19.68 -10.36
C GLU A 506 19.26 19.10 -11.76
N ASP A 507 18.48 18.03 -11.87
CA ASP A 507 18.26 17.26 -13.11
C ASP A 507 16.95 17.61 -13.83
N LEU A 508 16.32 18.75 -13.51
CA LEU A 508 15.16 19.25 -14.26
C LEU A 508 15.49 20.54 -15.02
N PRO A 509 15.09 20.65 -16.30
CA PRO A 509 14.38 19.66 -17.09
C PRO A 509 15.34 18.60 -17.65
N SER A 510 15.00 17.32 -17.53
CA SER A 510 15.80 16.23 -18.10
C SER A 510 15.15 15.61 -19.34
N LYS A 511 16.01 15.20 -20.28
CA LYS A 511 15.65 14.32 -21.39
C LYS A 511 16.24 12.94 -21.18
N GLN A 512 15.53 11.93 -21.62
CA GLN A 512 16.02 10.57 -21.72
C GLN A 512 15.52 9.93 -23.01
N ASN A 513 16.43 9.29 -23.75
CA ASN A 513 16.15 8.73 -25.08
C ASN A 513 15.42 9.73 -26.00
N GLY A 514 15.84 11.00 -25.94
CA GLY A 514 15.23 12.09 -26.71
C GLY A 514 13.87 12.59 -26.21
N LYS A 515 13.26 11.97 -25.20
CA LYS A 515 11.96 12.36 -24.62
C LYS A 515 12.12 13.07 -23.29
N TRP A 516 11.24 14.04 -23.01
CA TRP A 516 11.22 14.73 -21.72
C TRP A 516 10.71 13.80 -20.61
N VAL A 517 11.48 13.71 -19.52
CA VAL A 517 11.12 12.85 -18.39
C VAL A 517 9.83 13.33 -17.76
N GLN A 518 8.86 12.42 -17.60
CA GLN A 518 7.49 12.71 -17.11
C GLN A 518 6.80 13.88 -17.85
N ALA A 519 7.14 14.08 -19.12
CA ALA A 519 6.67 15.18 -19.96
C ALA A 519 6.96 16.58 -19.39
N ILE A 520 7.94 16.75 -18.48
CA ILE A 520 8.32 18.06 -17.94
C ILE A 520 9.26 18.75 -18.94
N THR A 521 8.66 19.57 -19.80
CA THR A 521 9.39 20.42 -20.75
C THR A 521 9.79 21.76 -20.12
N PRO A 522 10.74 22.52 -20.69
CA PRO A 522 11.03 23.89 -20.24
C PRO A 522 9.81 24.81 -20.24
N SER A 523 8.85 24.57 -21.13
CA SER A 523 7.58 25.30 -21.16
C SER A 523 6.67 24.94 -19.99
N ILE A 524 6.65 23.66 -19.59
CA ILE A 524 5.91 23.20 -18.43
C ILE A 524 6.55 23.72 -17.14
N MET A 525 7.88 23.76 -17.05
CA MET A 525 8.58 24.29 -15.87
C MET A 525 8.17 25.71 -15.51
N ARG A 526 7.92 26.58 -16.51
CA ARG A 526 7.42 27.94 -16.27
C ARG A 526 6.03 28.01 -15.64
N LYS A 527 5.28 26.90 -15.66
CA LYS A 527 3.95 26.79 -15.04
C LYS A 527 4.00 26.09 -13.68
N LEU A 528 5.15 25.54 -13.30
CA LEU A 528 5.31 24.88 -12.00
C LEU A 528 5.58 25.92 -10.92
N HIS A 529 5.17 25.60 -9.71
CA HIS A 529 5.49 26.39 -8.53
C HIS A 529 6.60 25.67 -7.76
N TRP A 530 7.66 26.40 -7.43
CA TRP A 530 8.82 25.85 -6.74
C TRP A 530 8.72 26.14 -5.26
N VAL A 531 9.24 25.22 -4.46
CA VAL A 531 9.20 25.30 -3.01
C VAL A 531 10.60 25.04 -2.48
N ASN A 532 10.99 25.73 -1.40
CA ASN A 532 12.21 25.40 -0.69
C ASN A 532 12.19 23.92 -0.29
N PRO A 533 13.31 23.17 -0.47
CA PRO A 533 13.35 21.73 -0.23
C PRO A 533 13.46 21.39 1.26
N VAL A 534 12.48 21.89 2.04
CA VAL A 534 12.40 21.78 3.51
C VAL A 534 11.39 20.73 3.96
N PHE A 535 10.44 20.36 3.09
CA PHE A 535 9.42 19.36 3.42
C PHE A 535 9.86 17.96 3.00
N VAL A 536 9.94 17.06 3.97
CA VAL A 536 10.07 15.62 3.73
C VAL A 536 8.68 15.00 3.70
N CYS A 537 8.44 14.06 2.79
CA CYS A 537 7.24 13.27 2.71
C CYS A 537 7.56 11.80 2.54
N GLU A 538 6.62 10.93 2.90
CA GLU A 538 6.67 9.51 2.67
C GLU A 538 5.77 9.14 1.50
N ILE A 539 6.33 8.39 0.56
CA ILE A 539 5.68 8.00 -0.69
C ILE A 539 5.74 6.48 -0.80
N LYS A 540 4.58 5.88 -1.04
CA LYS A 540 4.44 4.49 -1.49
C LYS A 540 4.48 4.44 -3.00
N PHE A 541 5.17 3.48 -3.59
CA PHE A 541 5.30 3.34 -5.03
C PHE A 541 5.44 1.85 -5.41
N ALA A 542 5.25 1.54 -6.68
CA ALA A 542 5.33 0.16 -7.17
C ALA A 542 6.80 -0.29 -7.30
N GLU A 543 7.61 0.51 -7.98
CA GLU A 543 9.03 0.23 -8.23
C GLU A 543 9.79 1.49 -8.61
N TRP A 544 11.11 1.43 -8.47
CA TRP A 544 12.01 2.36 -9.13
C TRP A 544 12.16 1.96 -10.59
N THR A 545 11.84 2.88 -11.50
CA THR A 545 12.10 2.66 -12.91
C THR A 545 13.59 2.66 -13.23
N ARG A 546 13.99 2.13 -14.39
CA ARG A 546 15.40 2.12 -14.84
C ARG A 546 16.04 3.51 -14.86
N ASP A 547 15.22 4.54 -15.06
CA ASP A 547 15.59 5.95 -15.06
C ASP A 547 15.58 6.61 -13.67
N GLY A 548 15.40 5.82 -12.61
CA GLY A 548 15.43 6.30 -11.24
C GLY A 548 14.23 7.19 -10.91
N LYS A 549 13.06 6.91 -11.49
CA LYS A 549 11.80 7.59 -11.18
C LYS A 549 10.82 6.63 -10.51
N LEU A 550 9.81 7.19 -9.84
CA LEU A 550 8.80 6.42 -9.12
C LEU A 550 7.69 5.95 -10.06
N ARG A 551 7.40 4.66 -10.09
CA ARG A 551 6.23 4.09 -10.77
C ARG A 551 5.04 4.04 -9.81
N ALA A 552 3.89 4.56 -10.23
CA ALA A 552 2.64 4.60 -9.45
C ALA A 552 2.80 5.15 -8.01
N PRO A 553 3.40 6.35 -7.81
CA PRO A 553 3.62 6.90 -6.48
C PRO A 553 2.30 7.40 -5.86
N VAL A 554 2.16 7.20 -4.55
CA VAL A 554 1.05 7.61 -3.69
C VAL A 554 1.61 8.33 -2.47
N PHE A 555 1.12 9.54 -2.20
CA PHE A 555 1.49 10.29 -1.01
C PHE A 555 0.88 9.67 0.25
N LEU A 556 1.71 9.35 1.24
CA LEU A 556 1.27 8.84 2.53
C LEU A 556 1.22 9.96 3.57
N GLY A 557 2.25 10.82 3.60
CA GLY A 557 2.23 12.00 4.44
C GLY A 557 3.53 12.79 4.54
N LEU A 558 3.50 13.99 5.13
CA LEU A 558 4.71 14.71 5.60
C LEU A 558 5.42 14.01 6.77
N ARG A 559 6.75 14.06 6.76
CA ARG A 559 7.67 13.50 7.76
C ARG A 559 8.43 14.64 8.47
N ASP A 560 7.77 15.26 9.43
CA ASP A 560 8.37 16.34 10.25
C ASP A 560 9.47 15.83 11.20
N ASP A 561 9.59 14.51 11.35
CA ASP A 561 10.63 13.84 12.13
C ASP A 561 11.92 13.59 11.34
N LYS A 562 12.03 14.04 10.07
CA LYS A 562 13.19 13.80 9.20
C LYS A 562 13.77 15.09 8.62
N LYS A 563 15.11 15.11 8.50
CA LYS A 563 15.83 16.20 7.84
C LYS A 563 15.89 15.95 6.33
N PRO A 564 15.61 16.95 5.47
CA PRO A 564 15.66 16.78 4.02
C PRO A 564 16.99 16.21 3.50
N LYS A 565 18.12 16.68 4.03
CA LYS A 565 19.47 16.25 3.61
C LYS A 565 19.79 14.78 3.94
N GLU A 566 19.04 14.15 4.82
CA GLU A 566 19.19 12.72 5.14
C GLU A 566 18.42 11.81 4.17
N VAL A 567 17.58 12.40 3.32
CA VAL A 567 16.73 11.67 2.38
C VAL A 567 17.55 11.30 1.15
N VAL A 568 18.02 10.05 1.12
CA VAL A 568 18.75 9.45 0.00
C VAL A 568 17.92 8.34 -0.63
N ARG A 569 18.19 7.98 -1.89
CA ARG A 569 17.60 6.79 -2.51
C ARG A 569 17.97 5.55 -1.70
N GLU A 570 16.97 4.85 -1.17
CA GLU A 570 17.17 3.54 -0.56
C GLU A 570 17.44 2.54 -1.70
N ALA A 571 18.46 1.70 -1.51
CA ALA A 571 18.93 0.75 -2.51
C ALA A 571 17.95 -0.39 -2.71
#